data_AF-A0A179BKA8-F1
#
_entry.id   AF-A0A179BKA8-F1
#
_cell.length_a   1.000
_cell.length_b   1.000
_cell.length_c   1.000
_cell.angle_alpha   90.00
_cell.angle_beta   90.00
_cell.angle_gamma   90.00
#
_symmetry.space_group_name_H-M   'P 1'
#
loop_
_entity.id
_entity.type
_entity.pdbx_description
1 polymer ?
#
loop_
_entity_poly.entity_id
_entity_poly.type
_entity_poly.pdbx_seq_one_letter_code
_entity_poly.pdbx_strand_id
1 'polypeptide(L)'
;MSQQPTSPPLPDGFVWFPAWPNSVKYLYYIFEYGQPYKGLGKMGTQLNLNTDTVGSIKVGVPPLLEQQAIAARMDAPVHQAETGIELLKERRTTLISDAVTGKIDVRELQSGGVAA
;
A
#
# COMPACT_ATOMS: atom_id res chain seq x y z
N MET A 1 5.05 44.75 7.16
CA MET A 1 4.44 43.93 6.09
C MET A 1 5.27 42.65 6.00
N SER A 2 4.87 41.62 6.73
CA SER A 2 5.60 40.34 6.76
C SER A 2 5.22 39.54 5.53
N GLN A 3 6.12 39.51 4.55
CA GLN A 3 6.00 38.68 3.36
C GLN A 3 5.98 37.21 3.82
N GLN A 4 4.84 36.53 3.69
CA GLN A 4 4.81 35.07 3.80
C GLN A 4 5.63 34.49 2.63
N PRO A 5 6.45 33.45 2.85
CA PRO A 5 7.23 32.84 1.79
C PRO A 5 6.26 32.23 0.77
N THR A 6 6.24 32.78 -0.44
CA THR A 6 5.51 32.21 -1.57
C THR A 6 6.18 30.89 -1.94
N SER A 7 5.49 29.77 -1.74
CA SER A 7 5.94 28.44 -2.15
C SER A 7 6.32 28.42 -3.64
N PRO A 8 7.39 27.68 -4.02
CA PRO A 8 7.77 27.53 -5.43
C PRO A 8 6.62 26.89 -6.23
N PRO A 9 6.48 27.20 -7.55
CA PRO A 9 5.47 26.57 -8.39
C PRO A 9 5.77 25.08 -8.49
N LEU A 10 4.94 24.28 -7.83
CA LEU A 10 4.99 22.83 -7.87
C LEU A 10 4.47 22.34 -9.24
N PRO A 11 5.09 21.31 -9.86
CA PRO A 11 4.55 20.69 -11.06
C PRO A 11 3.10 20.22 -10.83
N ASP A 12 2.22 20.44 -11.82
CA ASP A 12 0.84 19.92 -11.79
C ASP A 12 0.88 18.40 -11.57
N GLY A 13 0.43 17.98 -10.38
CA GLY A 13 0.50 16.59 -9.93
C GLY A 13 1.12 16.40 -8.55
N PHE A 14 1.76 17.43 -7.96
CA PHE A 14 2.31 17.34 -6.61
C PHE A 14 1.40 18.06 -5.59
N VAL A 15 0.83 17.29 -4.66
CA VAL A 15 0.04 17.82 -3.55
C VAL A 15 0.91 17.88 -2.30
N TRP A 16 1.21 19.09 -1.84
CA TRP A 16 2.00 19.35 -0.64
C TRP A 16 1.11 19.83 0.49
N PHE A 17 1.23 19.21 1.67
CA PHE A 17 0.54 19.63 2.88
C PHE A 17 1.56 20.32 3.81
N PRO A 18 1.61 21.67 3.87
CA PRO A 18 2.53 22.36 4.76
C PRO A 18 2.16 22.05 6.22
N ALA A 19 3.12 21.51 6.97
CA ALA A 19 3.01 21.19 8.40
C ALA A 19 1.89 20.19 8.76
N TRP A 20 1.90 18.99 8.17
CA TRP A 20 1.00 17.89 8.54
C TRP A 20 1.48 17.18 9.83
N PRO A 21 0.78 17.31 10.98
CA PRO A 21 1.20 16.70 12.25
C PRO A 21 0.70 15.25 12.42
N ASN A 22 0.00 14.71 11.42
CA ASN A 22 -0.73 13.45 11.48
C ASN A 22 -0.01 12.33 10.70
N SER A 23 -0.50 11.09 10.79
CA SER A 23 0.08 9.96 10.06
C SER A 23 -0.10 10.14 8.55
N VAL A 24 1.01 10.25 7.81
CA VAL A 24 1.01 10.29 6.33
C VAL A 24 0.40 9.01 5.76
N LYS A 25 0.64 7.87 6.41
CA LYS A 25 0.16 6.56 5.98
C LYS A 25 -1.37 6.44 6.07
N TYR A 26 -1.95 7.03 7.12
CA TYR A 26 -3.39 7.10 7.27
C TYR A 26 -4.03 7.94 6.14
N LEU A 27 -3.42 9.09 5.83
CA LEU A 27 -3.86 9.94 4.73
C LEU A 27 -3.76 9.22 3.38
N TYR A 28 -2.66 8.50 3.16
CA TYR A 28 -2.48 7.65 1.98
C TYR A 28 -3.63 6.64 1.84
N TYR A 29 -3.97 5.89 2.88
CA TYR A 29 -5.07 4.91 2.82
C TYR A 29 -6.45 5.54 2.59
N ILE A 30 -6.70 6.73 3.14
CA ILE A 30 -7.96 7.45 2.87
C ILE A 30 -8.09 7.81 1.39
N PHE A 31 -7.02 8.32 0.79
CA PHE A 31 -7.03 8.67 -0.63
C PHE A 31 -7.04 7.42 -1.51
N GLU A 32 -6.30 6.38 -1.18
CA GLU A 32 -6.31 5.09 -1.89
C GLU A 32 -7.73 4.48 -1.94
N TYR A 33 -8.52 4.63 -0.86
CA TYR A 33 -9.90 4.17 -0.83
C TYR A 33 -10.82 4.86 -1.85
N GLY A 34 -10.39 6.00 -2.41
CA GLY A 34 -11.00 6.65 -3.57
C GLY A 34 -12.34 7.34 -3.33
N GLN A 35 -13.00 7.12 -2.18
CA GLN A 35 -14.23 7.84 -1.82
C GLN A 35 -14.06 9.36 -1.73
N PRO A 36 -12.97 9.91 -1.14
CA PRO A 36 -12.88 11.35 -0.88
C PRO A 36 -12.89 12.22 -2.15
N TYR A 37 -12.47 11.68 -3.29
CA TYR A 37 -12.51 12.36 -4.59
C TYR A 37 -13.50 11.75 -5.59
N LYS A 38 -14.31 10.78 -5.16
CA LYS A 38 -15.35 10.17 -6.00
C LYS A 38 -16.43 11.22 -6.30
N GLY A 39 -16.50 11.67 -7.55
CA GLY A 39 -17.43 12.72 -7.99
C GLY A 39 -16.85 14.14 -8.01
N LEU A 40 -15.58 14.33 -7.62
CA LEU A 40 -14.87 15.61 -7.79
C LEU A 40 -14.30 15.78 -9.21
N GLY A 41 -14.41 14.75 -10.04
CA GLY A 41 -14.13 14.81 -11.45
C GLY A 41 -15.09 15.74 -12.18
N LYS A 42 -14.58 16.79 -12.81
CA LYS A 42 -15.35 17.52 -13.83
C LYS A 42 -15.72 16.54 -14.94
N MET A 43 -16.99 16.49 -15.34
CA MET A 43 -17.47 15.67 -16.45
C MET A 43 -16.68 16.00 -17.73
N GLY A 44 -15.73 15.13 -18.07
CA GLY A 44 -14.84 15.21 -19.22
C GLY A 44 -13.90 14.01 -19.22
N THR A 45 -13.38 13.63 -20.38
CA THR A 45 -12.60 12.40 -20.65
C THR A 45 -11.28 12.28 -19.85
N GLN A 46 -10.91 13.30 -19.07
CA GLN A 46 -9.80 13.26 -18.11
C GLN A 46 -10.25 13.83 -16.76
N LEU A 47 -10.10 13.02 -15.71
CA LEU A 47 -10.25 13.44 -14.31
C LEU A 47 -9.05 14.32 -13.92
N ASN A 48 -9.07 15.60 -14.29
CA ASN A 48 -8.05 16.55 -13.83
C ASN A 48 -8.42 17.04 -12.42
N LEU A 49 -7.82 16.43 -11.40
CA LEU A 49 -7.89 16.89 -10.01
C LEU A 49 -6.78 17.92 -9.79
N ASN A 50 -7.14 19.20 -9.67
CA ASN A 50 -6.18 20.24 -9.32
C ASN A 50 -5.83 20.19 -7.82
N THR A 51 -4.69 20.78 -7.46
CA THR A 51 -4.17 20.83 -6.07
C THR A 51 -5.18 21.46 -5.11
N ASP A 52 -5.93 22.47 -5.55
CA ASP A 52 -6.95 23.13 -4.74
C ASP A 52 -8.15 22.23 -4.43
N THR A 53 -8.61 21.44 -5.40
CA THR A 53 -9.72 20.50 -5.22
C THR A 53 -9.32 19.42 -4.22
N VAL A 54 -8.11 18.85 -4.37
CA VAL A 54 -7.58 17.86 -3.42
C VAL A 54 -7.40 18.46 -2.03
N GLY A 55 -6.89 19.70 -1.93
CA GLY A 55 -6.74 20.41 -0.66
C GLY A 55 -8.06 20.76 0.03
N SER A 56 -9.16 20.88 -0.72
CA SER A 56 -10.49 21.18 -0.19
C SER A 56 -11.25 19.94 0.33
N ILE A 57 -10.72 18.74 0.12
CA ILE A 57 -11.36 17.48 0.52
C ILE A 57 -11.40 17.40 2.05
N LYS A 58 -12.61 17.28 2.58
CA LYS A 58 -12.82 17.06 4.01
C LYS A 58 -12.68 15.57 4.30
N VAL A 59 -11.67 15.21 5.08
CA VAL A 59 -11.45 13.84 5.57
C VAL A 59 -11.63 13.80 7.09
N GLY A 60 -12.11 12.67 7.59
CA GLY A 60 -12.13 12.41 9.03
C GLY A 60 -10.70 12.23 9.54
N VAL A 61 -10.30 12.97 10.57
CA VAL A 61 -8.97 12.86 11.19
C VAL A 61 -9.15 12.46 12.65
N PRO A 62 -9.16 11.15 12.96
CA PRO A 62 -9.24 10.65 14.34
C PRO A 62 -7.94 10.95 15.10
N PRO A 63 -7.86 10.71 16.41
CA PRO A 63 -6.62 10.90 17.19
C PRO A 63 -5.44 10.10 16.62
N LEU A 64 -4.21 10.59 16.81
CA LEU A 64 -2.99 10.01 16.21
C LEU A 64 -2.83 8.51 16.51
N LEU A 65 -3.17 8.08 17.73
CA LEU A 65 -3.08 6.67 18.13
C LEU A 65 -4.01 5.79 17.29
N GLU A 66 -5.22 6.27 17.01
CA GLU A 66 -6.20 5.55 16.19
C GLU A 66 -5.77 5.54 14.72
N GLN A 67 -5.22 6.64 14.21
CA GLN A 67 -4.65 6.68 12.85
C GLN A 67 -3.55 5.63 12.67
N GLN A 68 -2.66 5.48 13.65
CA GLN A 68 -1.60 4.49 13.63
C GLN A 68 -2.15 3.06 13.69
N ALA A 69 -3.14 2.82 14.56
CA ALA A 69 -3.79 1.51 14.68
C ALA A 69 -4.50 1.10 13.37
N ILE A 70 -5.21 2.05 12.72
CA ILE A 70 -5.86 1.82 11.44
C ILE A 70 -4.82 1.51 10.37
N ALA A 71 -3.76 2.32 10.25
CA ALA A 71 -2.71 2.09 9.27
C ALA A 71 -2.04 0.73 9.46
N ALA A 72 -1.67 0.36 10.70
CA ALA A 72 -1.07 -0.94 11.00
C ALA A 72 -1.99 -2.11 10.66
N ARG A 73 -3.31 -1.96 10.86
CA ARG A 73 -4.29 -2.98 10.48
C ARG A 73 -4.38 -3.15 8.96
N MET A 74 -4.25 -2.07 8.20
CA MET A 74 -4.24 -2.13 6.73
C MET A 74 -2.95 -2.77 6.18
N ASP A 75 -1.83 -2.63 6.87
CA ASP A 75 -0.55 -3.26 6.50
C ASP A 75 -0.49 -4.77 6.79
N ALA A 76 -1.21 -5.23 7.82
CA ALA A 76 -1.08 -6.60 8.31
C ALA A 76 -1.22 -7.69 7.22
N PRO A 77 -2.19 -7.61 6.28
CA PRO A 77 -2.30 -8.60 5.20
C PRO A 77 -1.10 -8.60 4.25
N VAL A 78 -0.52 -7.44 3.97
CA VAL A 78 0.66 -7.30 3.10
C VAL A 78 1.86 -7.99 3.76
N HIS A 79 2.11 -7.69 5.03
CA HIS A 79 3.19 -8.32 5.78
C HIS A 79 3.02 -9.83 5.94
N GLN A 80 1.78 -10.30 6.14
CA GLN A 80 1.49 -11.74 6.17
C GLN A 80 1.80 -12.41 4.83
N ALA A 81 1.42 -11.78 3.72
CA ALA A 81 1.72 -12.29 2.38
C ALA A 81 3.23 -12.33 2.11
N GLU A 82 3.95 -11.27 2.43
CA GLU A 82 5.42 -11.20 2.28
C GLU A 82 6.12 -12.28 3.10
N THR A 83 5.71 -12.46 4.36
CA THR A 83 6.25 -13.51 5.24
C THR A 83 5.96 -14.91 4.67
N GLY A 84 4.74 -15.14 4.18
CA GLY A 84 4.38 -16.40 3.54
C GLY A 84 5.19 -16.70 2.29
N ILE A 85 5.44 -15.69 1.45
CA ILE A 85 6.29 -15.81 0.26
C ILE A 85 7.72 -16.21 0.67
N GLU A 86 8.26 -15.60 1.72
CA GLU A 86 9.62 -15.90 2.17
C GLU A 86 9.74 -17.33 2.70
N LEU A 87 8.79 -17.76 3.53
CA LEU A 87 8.71 -19.15 4.01
C LEU A 87 8.60 -20.16 2.86
N LEU A 88 7.85 -19.84 1.81
CA LEU A 88 7.73 -20.70 0.62
C LEU A 88 9.05 -20.78 -0.16
N LYS A 89 9.81 -19.68 -0.26
CA LYS A 89 11.14 -19.67 -0.89
C LYS A 89 12.15 -20.48 -0.09
N GLU A 90 12.18 -20.32 1.23
CA GLU A 90 13.03 -21.10 2.13
C GLU A 90 12.72 -22.58 1.99
N ARG A 91 11.44 -22.96 2.12
CA ARG A 91 10.98 -24.34 1.96
C ARG A 91 11.36 -24.92 0.60
N ARG A 92 11.19 -24.16 -0.49
CA ARG A 92 11.62 -24.60 -1.84
C ARG A 92 13.12 -24.89 -1.87
N THR A 93 13.93 -24.03 -1.26
CA THR A 93 15.39 -24.17 -1.24
C THR A 93 15.81 -25.41 -0.45
N THR A 94 15.22 -25.63 0.73
CA THR A 94 15.44 -26.84 1.53
C THR A 94 15.01 -28.09 0.78
N LEU A 95 13.82 -28.11 0.18
CA LEU A 95 13.34 -29.27 -0.59
C LEU A 95 14.26 -29.61 -1.76
N ILE A 96 14.75 -28.61 -2.50
CA ILE A 96 15.72 -28.83 -3.59
C ILE A 96 17.03 -29.38 -3.02
N SER A 97 17.53 -28.80 -1.91
CA SER A 97 18.75 -29.27 -1.27
C SER A 97 18.64 -30.72 -0.80
N ASP A 98 17.52 -31.09 -0.18
CA ASP A 98 17.27 -32.44 0.32
C ASP A 98 17.08 -33.44 -0.84
N ALA A 99 16.45 -33.04 -1.94
CA ALA A 99 16.35 -33.86 -3.15
C ALA A 99 17.73 -34.08 -3.80
N VAL A 100 18.55 -33.04 -3.91
CA VAL A 100 19.90 -33.12 -4.53
C VAL A 100 20.89 -33.87 -3.64
N THR A 101 20.74 -33.79 -2.32
CA THR A 101 21.55 -34.55 -1.36
C THR A 101 21.05 -35.99 -1.14
N GLY A 102 19.97 -36.40 -1.83
CA GLY A 102 19.42 -37.75 -1.76
C GLY A 102 18.70 -38.08 -0.46
N LYS A 103 18.40 -37.07 0.37
CA LYS A 103 17.60 -37.24 1.61
C LYS A 103 16.11 -37.45 1.32
N ILE A 104 15.65 -37.03 0.14
CA ILE A 104 14.28 -37.23 -0.35
C ILE A 104 14.35 -38.01 -1.68
N ASP A 105 13.66 -39.15 -1.78
CA ASP A 105 13.52 -39.88 -3.06
C ASP A 105 12.41 -39.23 -3.89
N VAL A 106 12.83 -38.48 -4.91
CA VAL A 106 11.94 -37.72 -5.80
C VAL A 106 11.10 -38.62 -6.71
N ARG A 107 11.40 -39.93 -6.80
CA ARG A 107 10.67 -40.90 -7.64
C ARG A 107 9.37 -41.37 -6.99
N GLU A 108 9.30 -41.43 -5.66
CA GLU A 108 8.04 -41.73 -4.95
C GLU A 108 7.07 -40.53 -4.94
N LEU A 109 7.58 -39.30 -5.08
CA LEU A 109 6.73 -38.10 -5.10
C LEU A 109 5.90 -37.96 -6.39
N GLN A 110 6.27 -38.66 -7.48
CA GLN A 110 5.53 -38.62 -8.75
C GLN A 110 4.30 -39.55 -8.78
N SER A 111 4.20 -40.52 -7.87
CA SER A 111 3.08 -41.49 -7.84
C SER A 111 1.86 -41.02 -7.04
N GLY A 112 1.89 -39.81 -6.44
CA GLY A 112 0.79 -39.24 -5.65
C GLY A 112 -0.12 -38.25 -6.40
N GLY A 113 0.11 -38.01 -7.70
CA GLY A 113 -0.70 -37.09 -8.51
C GLY A 113 -1.46 -37.84 -9.61
N VAL A 114 -2.79 -37.79 -9.55
CA VAL A 114 -3.79 -38.40 -10.45
C VAL A 114 -4.37 -39.72 -9.92
N ALA A 115 -5.24 -39.61 -8.91
CA ALA A 115 -6.39 -40.48 -8.74
C ALA A 115 -7.50 -39.72 -7.98
N ALA A 116 -8.64 -39.54 -8.67
CA ALA A 116 -9.94 -39.00 -8.25
C ALA A 116 -10.06 -37.47 -8.06
#